data_AF-A0A382ZZT8-F1
#
_entry.id   AF-A0A382ZZT8-F1
#
_cell.length_a   1.000
_cell.length_b   1.000
_cell.length_c   1.000
_cell.angle_alpha   90.00
_cell.angle_beta   90.00
_cell.angle_gamma   90.00
#
_symmetry.space_group_name_H-M   'P 1'
#
loop_
_entity.id
_entity.type
_entity.pdbx_description
1 polymer ?
#
loop_
_entity_poly.entity_id
_entity_poly.type
_entity_poly.pdbx_seq_one_letter_code
_entity_poly.pdbx_strand_id
1 'polypeptide(L)' 'VGNAANLHLAAALEGTVLPGVITVNTLAGKEQTKVGGVFYTDDIITEPFEYADGHLKVPDGPGLGIEIDPKKLDKYRVG' A
#
# COMPACT_ATOMS: atom_id res chain seq x y z
N VAL A 1 3.34 4.46 1.67
CA VAL A 1 4.76 4.52 1.19
C VAL A 1 5.57 3.28 1.53
N GLY A 2 5.81 2.95 2.80
CA GLY A 2 6.62 1.78 3.18
C GLY A 2 6.14 0.45 2.58
N ASN A 3 4.82 0.26 2.45
CA ASN A 3 4.25 -0.92 1.79
C ASN A 3 4.73 -1.10 0.34
N ALA A 4 4.87 -0.02 -0.44
CA ALA A 4 5.35 -0.13 -1.82
C ALA A 4 6.79 -0.67 -1.85
N ALA A 5 7.65 -0.16 -0.96
CA ALA A 5 9.02 -0.65 -0.83
C ALA A 5 9.05 -2.12 -0.42
N ASN A 6 8.20 -2.53 0.52
CA ASN A 6 8.09 -3.93 0.93
C ASN A 6 7.62 -4.84 -0.21
N LEU A 7 6.67 -4.39 -1.04
CA LEU A 7 6.20 -5.14 -2.20
C LEU A 7 7.30 -5.31 -3.25
N HIS A 8 8.04 -4.25 -3.56
CA HIS A 8 9.18 -4.31 -4.47
C HIS A 8 10.28 -5.24 -3.95
N LEU A 9 10.60 -5.15 -2.65
CA LEU A 9 11.55 -6.05 -2.01
C LEU A 9 11.08 -7.51 -2.11
N ALA A 10 9.83 -7.79 -1.74
CA ALA A 10 9.28 -9.14 -1.79
C ALA A 10 9.27 -9.73 -3.21
N ALA A 11 8.96 -8.91 -4.22
CA ALA A 11 8.97 -9.33 -5.62
C ALA A 11 10.37 -9.62 -6.17
N ALA A 12 11.41 -8.99 -5.60
CA ALA A 12 12.79 -9.17 -6.02
C ALA A 12 13.49 -10.37 -5.33
N LEU A 13 12.94 -10.88 -4.22
CA LEU A 13 13.54 -11.99 -3.49
C LEU A 13 13.05 -13.34 -4.04
N GLU A 14 14.00 -14.22 -4.36
CA GLU A 14 13.71 -15.62 -4.63
C GLU A 14 13.23 -16.33 -3.34
N GLY A 15 12.26 -17.24 -3.47
CA GLY A 15 11.82 -18.08 -2.35
C GLY A 15 10.81 -17.45 -1.38
N THR A 16 10.20 -16.31 -1.73
CA THR A 16 9.05 -15.75 -0.99
C THR A 16 7.81 -16.64 -1.17
N VAL A 17 7.73 -17.73 -0.40
CA VAL A 17 6.69 -18.77 -0.52
C VAL A 17 5.63 -18.71 0.58
N LEU A 18 5.84 -17.88 1.61
CA LEU A 18 4.91 -17.70 2.71
C LEU A 18 4.24 -16.32 2.66
N PRO A 19 2.98 -16.19 3.13
CA PRO A 19 2.33 -14.89 3.26
C PRO A 19 3.15 -13.95 4.16
N GLY A 20 3.45 -12.75 3.66
CA GLY A 20 4.05 -11.66 4.44
C GLY A 20 2.98 -10.77 5.07
N VAL A 21 3.32 -10.10 6.17
CA VAL A 21 2.46 -9.05 6.74
C VAL A 21 2.77 -7.74 6.03
N ILE A 22 2.09 -7.50 4.92
CA ILE A 22 2.06 -6.19 4.24
C ILE A 22 0.66 -5.60 4.46
N THR A 23 0.61 -4.36 4.94
CA THR A 23 -0.68 -3.72 5.21
C THR A 23 -1.39 -3.40 3.89
N VAL A 24 -2.72 -3.56 3.86
CA VAL A 24 -3.54 -3.21 2.70
C VAL A 24 -3.87 -1.73 2.80
N ASN A 25 -3.39 -0.96 1.82
CA ASN A 25 -3.60 0.49 1.79
C ASN A 25 -5.09 0.79 1.71
N THR A 26 -5.59 1.42 2.77
CA THR A 26 -6.98 1.85 2.89
C THR A 26 -7.01 3.34 2.62
N LEU A 27 -7.67 3.74 1.54
CA LEU A 27 -7.92 5.14 1.23
C LEU A 27 -9.39 5.42 1.50
N ALA A 28 -9.68 6.51 2.20
CA ALA A 28 -11.05 6.87 2.54
C ALA A 28 -11.90 7.03 1.26
N GLY A 29 -12.97 6.25 1.15
CA GLY A 29 -13.86 6.20 -0.03
C GLY A 29 -13.39 5.30 -1.17
N LYS A 30 -12.25 4.60 -1.02
CA LYS A 30 -11.70 3.62 -1.96
C LYS A 30 -11.26 2.34 -1.25
N GLU A 31 -12.01 1.92 -0.23
CA GLU A 31 -11.71 0.74 0.57
C GLU A 31 -11.87 -0.55 -0.26
N GLN A 32 -10.87 -1.43 -0.24
CA GLN A 32 -10.88 -2.69 -1.03
C GLN A 32 -11.18 -3.93 -0.19
N THR A 33 -10.95 -3.88 1.13
CA THR A 33 -11.23 -4.99 2.04
C THR A 33 -11.59 -4.45 3.43
N LYS A 34 -12.32 -5.26 4.20
CA LYS A 34 -12.58 -5.04 5.64
C LYS A 34 -11.89 -6.08 6.52
N VAL A 35 -11.16 -7.01 5.93
CA VAL A 35 -10.56 -8.17 6.60
C VAL A 35 -9.08 -8.26 6.22
N GLY A 36 -8.23 -8.39 7.24
CA GLY A 36 -6.78 -8.57 7.09
C GLY A 36 -6.04 -7.30 6.64
N GLY A 37 -4.96 -6.94 7.35
CA GLY A 37 -4.04 -5.89 6.90
C GLY A 37 -4.57 -4.44 6.92
N VAL A 38 -5.80 -4.19 7.39
CA VAL A 38 -6.41 -2.85 7.49
C VAL A 38 -6.06 -2.23 8.85
N PHE A 39 -5.04 -1.38 8.89
CA PHE A 39 -4.58 -0.74 10.14
C PHE A 39 -4.96 0.74 10.24
N TYR A 40 -5.23 1.39 9.11
CA TYR A 40 -5.53 2.81 9.02
C TYR A 40 -6.85 3.03 8.28
N THR A 41 -7.49 4.16 8.54
CA THR A 41 -8.74 4.56 7.87
C THR A 41 -8.49 5.39 6.61
N ASP A 42 -7.27 5.89 6.41
CA ASP A 42 -6.86 6.62 5.20
C ASP A 42 -5.34 6.51 4.99
N ASP A 43 -4.88 6.84 3.79
CA ASP A 43 -3.45 6.88 3.41
C ASP A 43 -3.15 8.14 2.58
N ILE A 44 -1.90 8.56 2.59
CA ILE A 44 -1.39 9.74 1.88
C ILE A 44 -1.05 9.47 0.41
N ILE A 45 -1.19 8.24 -0.08
CA ILE A 45 -1.04 7.94 -1.51
C ILE A 45 -2.32 8.27 -2.29
N THR A 46 -2.21 8.54 -3.58
CA THR A 46 -3.36 8.95 -4.43
C THR A 46 -4.26 7.77 -4.82
N GLU A 47 -3.67 6.60 -5.05
CA GLU A 47 -4.38 5.36 -5.44
C GLU A 47 -3.99 4.20 -4.53
N PRO A 48 -4.93 3.32 -4.14
CA PRO A 48 -4.60 2.14 -3.36
C PRO A 48 -3.93 1.09 -4.26
N PHE A 49 -3.13 0.19 -3.68
CA PHE A 49 -2.60 -0.95 -4.43
C PHE A 49 -3.72 -1.94 -4.69
N GLU A 50 -3.84 -2.43 -5.92
CA GLU A 50 -4.87 -3.41 -6.28
C GLU A 50 -4.81 -4.63 -5.34
N TYR A 51 -5.92 -4.88 -4.64
CA TYR A 51 -6.08 -6.01 -3.74
C TYR A 51 -7.13 -6.98 -4.28
N ALA A 52 -6.71 -8.21 -4.57
CA ALA A 52 -7.59 -9.26 -5.08
C ALA A 52 -7.17 -10.62 -4.48
N ASP A 53 -8.16 -11.41 -4.05
CA ASP A 53 -7.97 -12.78 -3.57
C ASP A 53 -6.84 -12.96 -2.53
N GLY A 54 -6.69 -12.00 -1.60
CA GLY A 54 -5.66 -12.05 -0.56
C GLY A 54 -4.28 -11.55 -0.98
N HIS A 55 -4.13 -11.06 -2.21
CA HIS A 55 -2.86 -10.62 -2.78
C HIS A 55 -2.87 -9.11 -3.04
N LEU A 56 -1.70 -8.49 -2.90
CA LEU A 56 -1.44 -7.12 -3.30
C LEU A 56 -0.63 -7.11 -4.58
N LYS A 57 -1.05 -6.33 -5.56
CA LYS A 57 -0.28 -6.09 -6.77
C LYS A 57 0.86 -5.11 -6.50
N VAL A 58 2.05 -5.45 -7.00
CA VAL A 58 3.22 -4.56 -6.96
C VAL A 58 2.95 -3.38 -7.90
N PRO A 59 3.10 -2.12 -7.45
CA PRO A 59 2.98 -0.96 -8.33
C PRO A 59 4.06 -0.98 -9.43
N ASP A 60 3.68 -0.66 -10.67
CA ASP A 60 4.49 -0.82 -11.88
C ASP A 60 5.05 0.51 -12.45
N GLY A 61 4.72 1.64 -11.83
CA GLY A 61 5.27 2.95 -12.18
C GLY A 61 6.75 3.12 -11.74
N PRO A 62 7.41 4.20 -12.20
CA PRO A 62 8.81 4.47 -11.86
C PRO A 62 9.02 4.68 -10.35
N GLY A 63 10.22 4.38 -9.86
CA GLY A 63 10.56 4.49 -8.44
C GLY A 63 9.78 3.48 -7.61
N LEU A 64 9.00 3.96 -6.64
CA LEU A 64 8.10 3.10 -5.85
C LEU A 64 6.75 2.83 -6.55
N GLY A 65 6.49 3.44 -7.70
CA GLY A 65 5.24 3.31 -8.44
C GLY A 65 4.02 3.93 -7.73
N ILE A 66 4.24 4.94 -6.89
CA ILE A 66 3.18 5.64 -6.14
C ILE A 66 3.32 7.15 -6.27
N GLU A 67 2.21 7.86 -6.11
CA GLU A 67 2.18 9.31 -5.98
C GLU A 67 1.61 9.70 -4.60
N ILE A 68 2.11 10.80 -4.04
CA ILE A 68 1.65 11.33 -2.75
C ILE A 68 0.59 12.40 -2.99
N ASP A 69 -0.51 12.32 -2.26
CA ASP A 69 -1.50 13.38 -2.16
C ASP A 69 -0.97 14.46 -1.18
N PRO A 70 -0.58 15.65 -1.68
CA PRO A 70 -0.03 16.70 -0.83
C PRO A 70 -1.05 17.24 0.18
N LYS A 71 -2.35 17.24 -0.15
CA LYS A 71 -3.39 17.72 0.77
C LYS A 71 -3.55 16.78 1.96
N LYS A 72 -3.51 15.46 1.71
CA LYS A 72 -3.54 14.47 2.79
C LYS A 72 -2.25 14.49 3.59
N LEU A 73 -1.10 14.66 2.95
CA LEU A 73 0.16 14.81 3.65
C LEU A 73 0.11 16.00 4.62
N ASP A 74 -0.33 17.17 4.17
CA ASP A 74 -0.48 18.34 5.04
C ASP A 74 -1.50 18.12 6.16
N LYS A 75 -2.63 17.45 5.87
CA LYS A 75 -3.66 17.11 6.86
C LYS A 75 -3.14 16.21 7.99
N TYR A 76 -2.33 15.20 7.67
CA TYR A 76 -1.88 14.19 8.63
C TYR A 76 -0.52 14.50 9.25
N ARG A 77 0.18 15.54 8.77
CA ARG A 77 1.45 15.97 9.32
C ARG A 77 1.29 16.40 10.78
N VAL A 78 2.19 15.92 11.63
CA VAL A 78 2.36 16.41 13.00
C VAL A 78 3.71 17.14 13.09
N GLY A 79 3.75 18.22 13.87
CA GLY A 79 4.92 19.09 14.05
C GLY A 79 5.88 18.56 15.09
#